data_AF-A0A918WJM7-F1
#
_entry.id   AF-A0A918WJM7-F1
#
_cell.length_a   1.000
_cell.length_b   1.000
_cell.length_c   1.000
_cell.angle_alpha   90.00
_cell.angle_beta   90.00
_cell.angle_gamma   90.00
#
_symmetry.space_group_name_H-M   'P 1'
#
loop_
_entity.id
_entity.type
_entity.pdbx_description
1 polymer ?
#
loop_
_entity_poly.entity_id
_entity_poly.type
_entity_poly.pdbx_seq_one_letter_code
_entity_poly.pdbx_strand_id
1 'polypeptide(L)'
;MEARGISVEIRDGGHSILTEVDGQAMPVSLADYKARLAAALLAEAPDLASFLAQWIEPTRRSELIEQLPEAGSAPERIRIVEKMDDFDLFDVLAHLAYQSPALTRQHRAELFAAREAEWLAALGQNTEAVLLAIVHQFVANGTEGLELKDIFDVPAIKQAGGINALGEHPGELVAEAKRRLFAA
;
A
#
# COMPACT_ATOMS: atom_id res chain seq x y z
N MET A 1 0.32 -24.84 -7.76
CA MET A 1 1.60 -24.15 -8.04
C MET A 1 2.04 -23.56 -6.71
N GLU A 2 3.05 -24.15 -6.08
CA GLU A 2 3.56 -23.65 -4.79
C GLU A 2 4.52 -22.49 -5.05
N ALA A 3 4.11 -21.28 -4.66
CA ALA A 3 5.02 -20.16 -4.50
C ALA A 3 4.79 -19.59 -3.10
N ARG A 4 5.84 -19.58 -2.27
CA ARG A 4 5.93 -18.88 -0.98
C ARG A 4 5.01 -19.38 0.17
N GLY A 5 4.81 -20.68 0.31
CA GLY A 5 4.12 -21.25 1.49
C GLY A 5 2.60 -21.01 1.52
N ILE A 6 2.02 -20.55 0.41
CA ILE A 6 0.58 -20.42 0.23
C ILE A 6 0.12 -21.61 -0.63
N SER A 7 -0.52 -22.59 0.00
CA SER A 7 -1.15 -23.70 -0.71
C SER A 7 -2.54 -23.31 -1.16
N VAL A 8 -2.68 -23.00 -2.45
CA VAL A 8 -3.98 -22.88 -3.12
C VAL A 8 -4.34 -24.26 -3.68
N GLU A 9 -5.35 -24.91 -3.11
CA GLU A 9 -5.93 -26.13 -3.65
C GLU A 9 -7.12 -25.78 -4.55
N ILE A 10 -7.10 -26.26 -5.78
CA ILE A 10 -8.24 -26.17 -6.70
C ILE A 10 -9.02 -27.48 -6.57
N ARG A 11 -10.24 -27.44 -6.03
CA ARG A 11 -11.17 -28.58 -6.05
C ARG A 11 -12.48 -28.14 -6.69
N ASP A 12 -12.97 -28.95 -7.63
CA ASP A 12 -14.30 -28.85 -8.26
C ASP A 12 -14.78 -27.41 -8.58
N GLY A 13 -13.97 -26.66 -9.33
CA GLY A 13 -14.36 -25.36 -9.89
C GLY A 13 -14.28 -24.16 -8.93
N GLY A 14 -13.85 -24.36 -7.68
CA GLY A 14 -13.60 -23.30 -6.70
C GLY A 14 -12.13 -23.18 -6.32
N HIS A 15 -11.63 -21.95 -6.16
CA HIS A 15 -10.34 -21.68 -5.54
C HIS A 15 -10.51 -21.76 -4.02
N SER A 16 -9.80 -22.66 -3.34
CA SER A 16 -9.76 -22.72 -1.87
C SER A 16 -8.41 -22.31 -1.32
N ILE A 17 -8.43 -21.62 -0.18
CA ILE A 17 -7.25 -21.21 0.58
C ILE A 17 -7.25 -21.97 1.90
N LEU A 18 -6.11 -22.55 2.27
CA LEU A 18 -5.88 -23.06 3.61
C LEU A 18 -5.62 -21.88 4.56
N THR A 19 -6.47 -21.70 5.56
CA THR A 19 -6.40 -20.63 6.58
C THR A 19 -6.77 -21.18 7.96
N GLU A 20 -6.42 -20.47 9.01
CA GLU A 20 -6.83 -20.81 10.37
C GLU A 20 -8.27 -20.37 10.64
N VAL A 21 -9.10 -21.30 11.12
CA VAL A 21 -10.47 -21.05 11.58
C VAL A 21 -10.60 -21.72 12.94
N ASP A 22 -10.92 -20.94 13.97
CA ASP A 22 -11.05 -21.42 15.36
C ASP A 22 -9.84 -22.25 15.84
N GLY A 23 -8.62 -21.82 15.47
CA GLY A 23 -7.38 -22.50 15.83
C GLY A 23 -7.03 -23.74 15.00
N GLN A 24 -7.80 -24.03 13.94
CA GLN A 24 -7.56 -25.18 13.05
C GLN A 24 -7.33 -24.74 11.61
N ALA A 25 -6.30 -25.30 10.97
CA ALA A 25 -6.06 -25.10 9.55
C ALA A 25 -7.14 -25.82 8.72
N MET A 26 -8.00 -25.06 8.04
CA MET A 26 -9.08 -25.60 7.21
C MET A 26 -9.13 -24.93 5.84
N PRO A 27 -9.53 -25.65 4.78
CA PRO A 27 -9.77 -25.05 3.49
C PRO A 27 -11.04 -24.20 3.55
N VAL A 28 -10.94 -22.92 3.18
CA VAL A 28 -12.08 -22.03 2.97
C VAL A 28 -12.13 -21.63 1.49
N SER A 29 -13.31 -21.27 0.98
CA SER A 29 -13.38 -20.70 -0.36
C SER A 29 -12.65 -19.35 -0.39
N LEU A 30 -12.03 -19.01 -1.53
CA LEU A 30 -11.41 -17.70 -1.73
C LEU A 30 -12.41 -16.55 -1.52
N ALA A 31 -13.68 -16.77 -1.89
CA ALA A 31 -14.75 -15.79 -1.67
C ALA A 31 -14.99 -15.56 -0.18
N ASP A 32 -15.12 -16.62 0.62
CA ASP A 32 -15.30 -16.50 2.08
C ASP A 32 -14.08 -15.88 2.76
N TYR A 33 -12.88 -16.25 2.31
CA TYR A 33 -11.63 -15.66 2.81
C TYR A 33 -11.60 -14.14 2.60
N LYS A 34 -11.89 -13.71 1.37
CA LYS A 34 -11.99 -12.28 1.01
C LYS A 34 -13.08 -11.57 1.81
N ALA A 35 -14.25 -12.18 1.98
CA ALA A 35 -15.35 -11.59 2.74
C ALA A 35 -15.01 -11.39 4.22
N ARG A 36 -14.33 -12.36 4.85
CA ARG A 36 -13.86 -12.25 6.24
C ARG A 36 -12.82 -11.14 6.41
N LEU A 37 -11.85 -11.07 5.50
CA LEU A 37 -10.82 -10.03 5.54
C LEU A 37 -11.42 -8.64 5.30
N ALA A 38 -12.34 -8.50 4.34
CA ALA A 38 -13.06 -7.26 4.09
C ALA A 38 -13.89 -6.83 5.31
N ALA A 39 -14.60 -7.76 5.96
CA ALA A 39 -15.40 -7.48 7.15
C ALA A 39 -14.54 -7.02 8.35
N ALA A 40 -13.38 -7.66 8.56
CA ALA A 40 -12.44 -7.25 9.60
C ALA A 40 -11.88 -5.84 9.31
N LEU A 41 -11.49 -5.57 8.06
CA LEU A 41 -10.99 -4.25 7.68
C LEU A 41 -12.05 -3.15 7.83
N LEU A 42 -13.31 -3.43 7.49
CA LEU A 42 -14.43 -2.50 7.68
C LEU A 42 -14.75 -2.25 9.17
N ALA A 43 -14.45 -3.21 10.05
CA ALA A 43 -14.63 -3.03 11.49
C ALA A 43 -13.59 -2.04 12.07
N GLU A 44 -12.34 -2.11 11.60
CA GLU A 44 -11.24 -1.23 12.03
C GLU A 44 -11.23 0.13 11.32
N ALA A 45 -11.69 0.16 10.06
CA ALA A 45 -11.74 1.34 9.20
C ALA A 45 -13.05 1.34 8.39
N PRO A 46 -14.12 1.98 8.90
CA PRO A 46 -15.47 1.88 8.31
C PRO A 46 -15.62 2.45 6.89
N ASP A 47 -14.70 3.31 6.47
CA ASP A 47 -14.72 3.94 5.15
C ASP A 47 -13.30 4.14 4.60
N LEU A 48 -13.21 4.46 3.30
CA LEU A 48 -11.92 4.65 2.63
C LEU A 48 -11.10 5.80 3.25
N ALA A 49 -11.76 6.83 3.79
CA ALA A 49 -11.08 7.97 4.41
C ALA A 49 -10.41 7.60 5.73
N SER A 50 -11.09 6.84 6.59
CA SER A 50 -10.55 6.30 7.84
C SER A 50 -9.47 5.25 7.59
N PHE A 51 -9.61 4.43 6.53
CA PHE A 51 -8.55 3.52 6.09
C PHE A 51 -7.30 4.29 5.67
N LEU A 52 -7.45 5.27 4.79
CA LEU A 52 -6.36 6.12 4.32
C LEU A 52 -5.64 6.81 5.49
N ALA A 53 -6.38 7.40 6.42
CA ALA A 53 -5.83 8.10 7.58
C ALA A 53 -5.05 7.19 8.54
N GLN A 54 -5.36 5.89 8.57
CA GLN A 54 -4.58 4.89 9.30
C GLN A 54 -3.37 4.43 8.48
N TRP A 55 -3.55 4.17 7.19
CA TRP A 55 -2.52 3.62 6.30
C TRP A 55 -1.28 4.50 6.15
N ILE A 56 -1.50 5.82 6.06
CA ILE A 56 -0.41 6.79 5.88
C ILE A 56 0.47 6.95 7.13
N GLU A 57 0.02 6.48 8.29
CA GLU A 57 0.78 6.53 9.53
C GLU A 57 1.38 5.14 9.83
N PRO A 58 2.71 4.95 9.79
CA PRO A 58 3.33 3.62 9.84
C PRO A 58 2.91 2.76 11.05
N THR A 59 2.84 3.38 12.23
CA THR A 59 2.40 2.71 13.47
C THR A 59 0.95 2.27 13.37
N ARG A 60 0.05 3.17 12.94
CA ARG A 60 -1.38 2.86 12.81
C ARG A 60 -1.64 1.86 11.68
N ARG A 61 -0.86 1.91 10.59
CA ARG A 61 -0.89 0.90 9.53
C ARG A 61 -0.53 -0.48 10.07
N SER A 62 0.53 -0.55 10.89
CA SER A 62 0.95 -1.81 11.50
C SER A 62 -0.12 -2.35 12.45
N GLU A 63 -0.66 -1.51 13.33
CA GLU A 63 -1.76 -1.87 14.25
C GLU A 63 -3.00 -2.36 13.48
N LEU A 64 -3.42 -1.64 12.43
CA LEU A 64 -4.53 -2.02 11.56
C LEU A 64 -4.30 -3.40 10.93
N ILE A 65 -3.10 -3.64 10.39
CA ILE A 65 -2.73 -4.92 9.77
C ILE A 65 -2.72 -6.04 10.81
N GLU A 66 -2.23 -5.79 12.03
CA GLU A 66 -2.19 -6.77 13.12
C GLU A 66 -3.58 -7.21 13.59
N GLN A 67 -4.61 -6.36 13.47
CA GLN A 67 -5.99 -6.72 13.78
C GLN A 67 -6.67 -7.56 12.68
N LEU A 68 -6.09 -7.65 11.48
CA LEU A 68 -6.64 -8.47 10.41
C LEU A 68 -6.41 -9.97 10.70
N PRO A 69 -7.32 -10.86 10.24
CA PRO A 69 -7.08 -12.30 10.27
C PRO A 69 -5.73 -12.65 9.63
N GLU A 70 -4.92 -13.47 10.30
CA GLU A 70 -3.55 -13.81 9.88
C GLU A 70 -2.60 -12.61 9.70
N ALA A 71 -2.95 -11.46 10.28
CA ALA A 71 -2.18 -10.22 10.28
C ALA A 71 -1.62 -9.84 8.90
N GLY A 72 -0.33 -9.47 8.83
CA GLY A 72 0.35 -9.05 7.60
C GLY A 72 0.43 -10.10 6.50
N SER A 73 0.16 -11.37 6.78
CA SER A 73 0.17 -12.40 5.74
C SER A 73 -1.09 -12.41 4.87
N ALA A 74 -2.22 -11.90 5.37
CA ALA A 74 -3.48 -11.94 4.65
C ALA A 74 -3.52 -10.99 3.43
N PRO A 75 -3.14 -9.70 3.53
CA PRO A 75 -3.09 -8.81 2.38
C PRO A 75 -2.14 -9.33 1.27
N GLU A 76 -0.98 -9.84 1.67
CA GLU A 76 0.00 -10.47 0.77
C GLU A 76 -0.56 -11.71 0.08
N ARG A 77 -1.30 -12.55 0.81
CA ARG A 77 -1.95 -13.73 0.26
C ARG A 77 -2.99 -13.36 -0.80
N ILE A 78 -3.83 -12.36 -0.54
CA ILE A 78 -4.77 -11.84 -1.54
C ILE A 78 -4.02 -11.35 -2.78
N ARG A 79 -2.97 -10.56 -2.58
CA ARG A 79 -2.16 -10.03 -3.68
C ARG A 79 -1.65 -11.14 -4.60
N ILE A 80 -1.13 -12.21 -4.03
CA ILE A 80 -0.59 -13.36 -4.78
C ILE A 80 -1.71 -14.12 -5.51
N VAL A 81 -2.82 -14.42 -4.81
CA VAL A 81 -3.90 -15.25 -5.38
C VAL A 81 -4.66 -14.54 -6.49
N GLU A 82 -4.84 -13.22 -6.36
CA GLU A 82 -5.49 -12.36 -7.37
C GLU A 82 -4.52 -11.87 -8.46
N LYS A 83 -3.24 -12.30 -8.42
CA LYS A 83 -2.19 -11.90 -9.38
C LYS A 83 -1.99 -10.38 -9.46
N MET A 84 -1.98 -9.74 -8.30
CA MET A 84 -1.85 -8.29 -8.12
C MET A 84 -0.42 -7.89 -7.71
N ASP A 85 0.62 -8.57 -8.21
CA ASP A 85 2.03 -8.36 -7.81
C ASP A 85 2.52 -6.90 -8.01
N ASP A 86 1.96 -6.19 -8.98
CA ASP A 86 2.30 -4.79 -9.28
C ASP A 86 1.55 -3.78 -8.40
N PHE A 87 0.66 -4.23 -7.52
CA PHE A 87 -0.18 -3.40 -6.65
C PHE A 87 0.42 -3.27 -5.25
N ASP A 88 0.20 -2.11 -4.63
CA ASP A 88 0.51 -1.92 -3.22
C ASP A 88 -0.53 -2.64 -2.34
N LEU A 89 -0.16 -3.00 -1.11
CA LEU A 89 -1.12 -3.60 -0.18
C LEU A 89 -2.28 -2.64 0.14
N PHE A 90 -2.06 -1.33 0.08
CA PHE A 90 -3.12 -0.33 0.13
C PHE A 90 -4.17 -0.60 -0.93
N ASP A 91 -3.76 -0.73 -2.19
CA ASP A 91 -4.63 -0.92 -3.34
C ASP A 91 -5.39 -2.25 -3.26
N VAL A 92 -4.72 -3.31 -2.83
CA VAL A 92 -5.32 -4.64 -2.63
C VAL A 92 -6.44 -4.58 -1.59
N LEU A 93 -6.16 -3.99 -0.42
CA LEU A 93 -7.11 -3.87 0.68
C LEU A 93 -8.23 -2.88 0.36
N ALA A 94 -7.90 -1.76 -0.28
CA ALA A 94 -8.86 -0.74 -0.64
C ALA A 94 -9.89 -1.26 -1.66
N HIS A 95 -9.41 -2.02 -2.64
CA HIS A 95 -10.27 -2.70 -3.61
C HIS A 95 -11.16 -3.74 -2.95
N LEU A 96 -10.59 -4.54 -2.05
CA LEU A 96 -11.28 -5.61 -1.35
C LEU A 96 -12.43 -5.12 -0.48
N ALA A 97 -12.22 -4.08 0.33
CA ALA A 97 -13.19 -3.64 1.36
C ALA A 97 -14.08 -2.48 0.91
N TYR A 98 -13.55 -1.54 0.13
CA TYR A 98 -14.25 -0.29 -0.20
C TYR A 98 -14.70 -0.19 -1.66
N GLN A 99 -14.50 -1.25 -2.45
CA GLN A 99 -14.80 -1.26 -3.90
C GLN A 99 -14.06 -0.15 -4.66
N SER A 100 -12.91 0.30 -4.12
CA SER A 100 -12.04 1.26 -4.78
C SER A 100 -11.44 0.63 -6.04
N PRO A 101 -11.23 1.38 -7.14
CA PRO A 101 -10.39 0.91 -8.23
C PRO A 101 -9.00 0.54 -7.71
N ALA A 102 -8.55 -0.68 -7.98
CA ALA A 102 -7.17 -1.08 -7.67
C ALA A 102 -6.23 -0.42 -8.68
N LEU A 103 -5.22 0.29 -8.20
CA LEU A 103 -4.19 0.90 -9.05
C LEU A 103 -2.86 0.17 -8.88
N THR A 104 -2.13 -0.03 -9.97
CA THR A 104 -0.74 -0.47 -9.86
C THR A 104 0.09 0.62 -9.21
N ARG A 105 1.22 0.25 -8.60
CA ARG A 105 2.13 1.22 -7.97
C ARG A 105 2.60 2.29 -8.95
N GLN A 106 2.90 1.87 -10.18
CA GLN A 106 3.24 2.77 -11.29
C GLN A 106 2.11 3.75 -11.59
N HIS A 107 0.88 3.24 -11.78
CA HIS A 107 -0.24 4.10 -12.14
C HIS A 107 -0.61 5.09 -11.04
N ARG A 108 -0.52 4.69 -9.77
CA ARG A 108 -0.71 5.59 -8.62
C ARG A 108 0.32 6.72 -8.60
N ALA A 109 1.60 6.41 -8.84
CA ALA A 109 2.64 7.43 -8.94
C ALA A 109 2.41 8.41 -10.11
N GLU A 110 1.94 7.91 -11.25
CA GLU A 110 1.57 8.74 -12.41
C GLU A 110 0.37 9.65 -12.11
N LEU A 111 -0.67 9.12 -11.44
CA LEU A 111 -1.82 9.92 -11.04
C LEU A 111 -1.43 11.01 -10.05
N PHE A 112 -0.56 10.72 -9.09
CA PHE A 112 0.00 11.72 -8.19
C PHE A 112 0.71 12.83 -8.98
N ALA A 113 1.64 12.50 -9.87
CA ALA A 113 2.38 13.50 -10.64
C ALA A 113 1.45 14.36 -11.51
N ALA A 114 0.38 13.77 -12.05
CA ALA A 114 -0.59 14.48 -12.88
C ALA A 114 -1.55 15.37 -12.05
N ARG A 115 -2.11 14.86 -10.95
CA ARG A 115 -3.11 15.57 -10.13
C ARG A 115 -2.50 16.64 -9.24
N GLU A 116 -1.26 16.42 -8.79
CA GLU A 116 -0.56 17.31 -7.89
C GLU A 116 0.42 18.25 -8.61
N ALA A 117 0.35 18.33 -9.94
CA ALA A 117 1.27 19.13 -10.76
C ALA A 117 1.32 20.60 -10.33
N GLU A 118 0.17 21.21 -10.01
CA GLU A 118 0.12 22.61 -9.55
C GLU A 118 0.77 22.79 -8.17
N TRP A 119 0.52 21.84 -7.26
CA TRP A 119 1.13 21.84 -5.92
C TRP A 119 2.64 21.65 -6.01
N LEU A 120 3.11 20.69 -6.81
CA LEU A 120 4.53 20.43 -7.05
C LEU A 120 5.23 21.66 -7.65
N ALA A 121 4.65 22.26 -8.69
CA ALA A 121 5.21 23.44 -9.34
C ALA A 121 5.33 24.64 -8.38
N ALA A 122 4.37 24.80 -7.46
CA ALA A 122 4.39 25.87 -6.47
C ALA A 122 5.53 25.74 -5.43
N LEU A 123 6.08 24.53 -5.23
CA LEU A 123 7.20 24.27 -4.33
C LEU A 123 8.57 24.59 -4.94
N GLY A 124 8.62 24.85 -6.25
CA GLY A 124 9.84 25.10 -7.00
C GLY A 124 10.56 23.83 -7.47
N GLN A 125 11.31 23.97 -8.56
CA GLN A 125 11.85 22.87 -9.35
C GLN A 125 12.72 21.87 -8.55
N ASN A 126 13.54 22.36 -7.61
CA ASN A 126 14.40 21.48 -6.80
C ASN A 126 13.58 20.62 -5.83
N THR A 127 12.59 21.23 -5.17
CA THR A 127 11.70 20.55 -4.22
C THR A 127 10.85 19.50 -4.94
N GLU A 128 10.26 19.90 -6.08
CA GLU A 128 9.50 19.02 -6.97
C GLU A 128 10.32 17.79 -7.38
N ALA A 129 11.56 18.00 -7.85
CA ALA A 129 12.43 16.91 -8.29
C ALA A 129 12.70 15.89 -7.16
N VAL A 130 12.95 16.37 -5.95
CA VAL A 130 13.17 15.49 -4.79
C VAL A 130 11.90 14.74 -4.40
N LEU A 131 10.73 15.39 -4.39
CA LEU A 131 9.47 14.73 -4.06
C LEU A 131 9.09 13.66 -5.10
N LEU A 132 9.29 13.93 -6.39
CA LEU A 132 9.09 12.93 -7.44
C LEU A 132 10.08 11.76 -7.31
N ALA A 133 11.34 12.01 -6.94
CA ALA A 133 12.32 10.96 -6.69
C ALA A 133 11.96 10.09 -5.46
N ILE A 134 11.34 10.68 -4.44
CA ILE A 134 10.79 9.97 -3.27
C ILE A 134 9.58 9.13 -3.70
N VAL A 135 8.62 9.70 -4.41
CA VAL A 135 7.45 8.96 -4.92
C VAL A 135 7.86 7.83 -5.86
N HIS A 136 8.95 7.99 -6.62
CA HIS A 136 9.47 6.89 -7.42
C HIS A 136 9.93 5.67 -6.57
N GLN A 137 10.27 5.84 -5.29
CA GLN A 137 10.56 4.70 -4.40
C GLN A 137 9.32 3.84 -4.13
N PHE A 138 8.12 4.45 -4.18
CA PHE A 138 6.86 3.72 -4.04
C PHE A 138 6.63 2.75 -5.20
N VAL A 139 7.02 3.10 -6.42
CA VAL A 139 6.91 2.21 -7.58
C VAL A 139 7.67 0.90 -7.32
N ALA A 140 8.90 1.00 -6.81
CA ALA A 140 9.76 -0.16 -6.58
C ALA A 140 9.32 -0.98 -5.35
N ASN A 141 8.98 -0.31 -4.24
CA ASN A 141 8.89 -0.96 -2.93
C ASN A 141 7.54 -0.79 -2.23
N GLY A 142 6.54 -0.20 -2.89
CA GLY A 142 5.25 0.09 -2.26
C GLY A 142 5.37 1.15 -1.16
N THR A 143 4.40 1.15 -0.26
CA THR A 143 4.28 2.10 0.85
C THR A 143 5.57 2.19 1.67
N GLU A 144 6.21 1.05 1.95
CA GLU A 144 7.45 0.95 2.73
C GLU A 144 8.63 1.68 2.06
N GLY A 145 8.62 1.81 0.72
CA GLY A 145 9.62 2.57 -0.03
C GLY A 145 9.68 4.05 0.32
N LEU A 146 8.59 4.61 0.85
CA LEU A 146 8.49 6.02 1.25
C LEU A 146 8.97 6.28 2.68
N GLU A 147 9.27 5.22 3.43
CA GLU A 147 9.52 5.26 4.88
C GLU A 147 10.93 4.74 5.24
N LEU A 148 11.81 4.65 4.25
CA LEU A 148 13.19 4.25 4.46
C LEU A 148 13.87 5.22 5.44
N LYS A 149 14.50 4.68 6.49
CA LYS A 149 15.25 5.49 7.48
C LYS A 149 16.28 6.40 6.81
N ASP A 150 16.92 5.87 5.77
CA ASP A 150 17.97 6.54 5.01
C ASP A 150 17.45 6.97 3.62
N ILE A 151 16.17 7.38 3.51
CA ILE A 151 15.55 7.74 2.22
C ILE A 151 16.33 8.84 1.50
N PHE A 152 16.90 9.80 2.24
CA PHE A 152 17.72 10.86 1.66
C PHE A 152 19.12 10.40 1.23
N ASP A 153 19.52 9.18 1.61
CA ASP A 153 20.76 8.59 1.16
C ASP A 153 20.64 7.83 -0.17
N VAL A 154 19.42 7.60 -0.65
CA VAL A 154 19.15 6.96 -1.95
C VAL A 154 19.80 7.79 -3.07
N PRO A 155 20.60 7.19 -3.97
CA PRO A 155 21.34 7.93 -5.00
C PRO A 155 20.48 8.83 -5.87
N ALA A 156 19.30 8.37 -6.28
CA ALA A 156 18.36 9.17 -7.09
C ALA A 156 17.87 10.42 -6.35
N ILE A 157 17.62 10.32 -5.04
CA ILE A 157 17.19 11.43 -4.20
C ILE A 157 18.34 12.41 -3.94
N LYS A 158 19.57 11.91 -3.71
CA LYS A 158 20.76 12.77 -3.64
C LYS A 158 20.98 13.55 -4.93
N GLN A 159 20.86 12.88 -6.07
CA GLN A 159 21.03 13.50 -7.39
C GLN A 159 19.96 14.57 -7.67
N ALA A 160 18.74 14.38 -7.17
CA ALA A 160 17.66 15.35 -7.29
C ALA A 160 17.83 16.60 -6.38
N GLY A 161 18.77 16.57 -5.43
CA GLY A 161 19.07 17.68 -4.51
C GLY A 161 19.08 17.30 -3.03
N GLY A 162 18.59 16.11 -2.68
CA GLY A 162 18.56 15.58 -1.32
C GLY A 162 17.70 16.41 -0.35
N ILE A 163 17.90 16.20 0.95
CA ILE A 163 17.09 16.84 2.00
C ILE A 163 17.15 18.38 1.97
N ASN A 164 18.25 18.97 1.50
CA ASN A 164 18.44 20.42 1.45
C ASN A 164 17.47 21.12 0.51
N ALA A 165 16.95 20.41 -0.50
CA ALA A 165 15.97 20.97 -1.43
C ALA A 165 14.56 21.09 -0.82
N LEU A 166 14.30 20.47 0.33
CA LEU A 166 12.96 20.41 0.94
C LEU A 166 12.68 21.53 1.97
N GLY A 167 13.62 22.45 2.17
CA GLY A 167 13.46 23.58 3.08
C GLY A 167 13.51 23.21 4.57
N GLU A 168 12.80 23.98 5.40
CA GLU A 168 12.89 23.91 6.87
C GLU A 168 12.19 22.70 7.49
N HIS A 169 11.15 22.17 6.81
CA HIS A 169 10.29 21.09 7.33
C HIS A 169 10.22 19.88 6.38
N PRO A 170 11.36 19.22 6.07
CA PRO A 170 11.41 18.12 5.10
C PRO A 170 10.47 16.96 5.45
N GLY A 171 10.35 16.61 6.73
CA GLY A 171 9.48 15.53 7.18
C GLY A 171 8.00 15.79 6.93
N GLU A 172 7.53 17.02 7.20
CA GLU A 172 6.13 17.41 6.97
C GLU A 172 5.80 17.41 5.47
N LEU A 173 6.73 17.87 4.65
CA LEU A 173 6.55 17.93 3.20
C LEU A 173 6.52 16.53 2.58
N VAL A 174 7.38 15.62 3.05
CA VAL A 174 7.33 14.20 2.62
C VAL A 174 6.05 13.53 3.09
N ALA A 175 5.59 13.80 4.32
CA ALA A 175 4.31 13.29 4.81
C ALA A 175 3.12 13.81 3.98
N GLU A 176 3.16 15.07 3.55
CA GLU A 176 2.14 15.66 2.68
C GLU A 176 2.16 15.03 1.27
N ALA A 177 3.35 14.82 0.69
CA ALA A 177 3.49 14.10 -0.58
C ALA A 177 2.90 12.68 -0.48
N LYS A 178 3.18 11.97 0.63
CA LYS A 178 2.63 10.65 0.89
C LYS A 178 1.09 10.69 1.00
N ARG A 179 0.52 11.65 1.73
CA ARG A 179 -0.95 11.82 1.82
C ARG A 179 -1.57 12.01 0.44
N ARG A 180 -1.01 12.90 -0.36
CA ARG A 180 -1.47 13.19 -1.73
C ARG A 180 -1.33 11.98 -2.65
N LEU A 181 -0.26 11.21 -2.55
CA LEU A 181 -0.05 9.99 -3.35
C LEU A 181 -1.17 8.96 -3.17
N PHE A 182 -1.67 8.80 -1.94
CA PHE A 182 -2.75 7.84 -1.67
C PHE A 182 -4.16 8.44 -1.86
N ALA A 183 -4.29 9.77 -1.93
CA ALA A 183 -5.53 10.47 -2.26
C ALA A 183 -5.74 10.69 -3.77
N ALA A 184 -4.69 10.52 -4.58
CA ALA A 184 -4.69 10.64 -6.03
C ALA A 184 -5.41 9.46 -6.73
#